data_AF-A0A5E4ASM4-F1
#
_entry.id   AF-A0A5E4ASM4-F1
#
_cell.length_a   1.000
_cell.length_b   1.000
_cell.length_c   1.000
_cell.angle_alpha   90.00
_cell.angle_beta   90.00
_cell.angle_gamma   90.00
#
_symmetry.space_group_name_H-M   'P 1'
#
loop_
_entity.id
_entity.type
_entity.pdbx_description
1 polymer ?
#
loop_
_entity_poly.entity_id
_entity_poly.type
_entity_poly.pdbx_seq_one_letter_code
_entity_poly.pdbx_strand_id
1 'polypeptide(L)'
;MHLTTLPWDREALQRKQWKGKDSPPHQLPPATDLSKPAAELVNHTSPRLLPDSLRAPSPAARPSARRRSSHPGDIETLGLAGTSCAFERGGNLRRKGGDTERRRREGGAGEEGRGSLRRSERRSPSGVCPAVAASPCAAFGFFSVLRRASSGGPVGPEGRPPGTGFLKGKMEEALNQMQPLNEKQVANSEDGYVWQVTDMNRLHRFLCFGSEGGTYYIKEQKLGLENAEALIRLIEDGKGYEVIQEIKSFSQEGRTIKQEPLLFALAICSQCSDISTKQAAFKAVSEVCRIPTHLFTFIQFKKDLKESMKCGMWGRALRKAIADWYNEKGGMALALAVTKYKQRNGWSHKDLLRLSHLKPSSEGLAIVTKYITKGWKEVHELYKEKALTVETEKLLKYLEAVEKVKHTKDELEVIHLIEEHRLVREHLLTNHLKSKEVWKALLQEMPLTALLRNLGKMTANSVLEPGNSEVSLVCEKLCNEKLLKKARIHPFHVLVALETYKTGHGLRGKLKWRPDEEILKALDAAFYKTFKV
;
A
#
# COMPACT_ATOMS: atom_id res chain seq x y z
N MET A 1 -24.67 10.87 -20.46
CA MET A 1 -23.71 9.76 -20.62
C MET A 1 -24.05 8.70 -19.59
N HIS A 2 -24.53 7.52 -19.98
CA HIS A 2 -24.88 6.46 -19.01
C HIS A 2 -23.62 5.69 -18.59
N LEU A 3 -23.13 5.99 -17.38
CA LEU A 3 -22.02 5.32 -16.70
C LEU A 3 -22.57 4.15 -15.86
N THR A 4 -23.07 3.09 -16.49
CA THR A 4 -23.70 1.96 -15.77
C THR A 4 -22.75 0.86 -15.33
N THR A 5 -21.45 0.95 -15.63
CA THR A 5 -20.47 -0.10 -15.29
C THR A 5 -19.12 0.49 -14.83
N LEU A 6 -19.02 0.86 -13.55
CA LEU A 6 -17.75 1.13 -12.88
C LEU A 6 -17.21 -0.14 -12.18
N PRO A 7 -15.89 -0.33 -12.05
CA PRO A 7 -15.21 -1.63 -11.93
C PRO A 7 -15.17 -2.27 -10.53
N TRP A 8 -16.08 -1.89 -9.62
CA TRP A 8 -16.08 -2.35 -8.23
C TRP A 8 -16.27 -3.88 -8.08
N ASP A 9 -16.89 -4.54 -9.06
CA ASP A 9 -17.14 -5.99 -9.02
C ASP A 9 -15.90 -6.89 -9.18
N ARG A 10 -14.73 -6.36 -9.57
CA ARG A 10 -13.52 -7.19 -9.74
C ARG A 10 -12.68 -7.37 -8.47
N GLU A 11 -12.81 -6.52 -7.47
CA GLU A 11 -12.16 -6.75 -6.15
C GLU A 11 -12.82 -7.92 -5.40
N ALA A 12 -14.13 -8.14 -5.59
CA ALA A 12 -14.82 -9.32 -5.10
C ALA A 12 -14.32 -10.62 -5.77
N LEU A 13 -13.90 -10.57 -7.04
CA LEU A 13 -13.29 -11.69 -7.76
C LEU A 13 -11.83 -11.92 -7.35
N GLN A 14 -11.06 -10.87 -7.03
CA GLN A 14 -9.73 -11.02 -6.43
C GLN A 14 -9.79 -11.66 -5.03
N ARG A 15 -10.87 -11.43 -4.25
CA ARG A 15 -11.13 -12.20 -3.02
C ARG A 15 -11.38 -13.69 -3.28
N LYS A 16 -11.98 -14.07 -4.42
CA LYS A 16 -12.15 -15.47 -4.83
C LYS A 16 -10.84 -16.10 -5.35
N GLN A 17 -9.98 -15.34 -6.02
CA GLN A 17 -8.69 -15.84 -6.52
C GLN A 17 -7.66 -16.12 -5.40
N TRP A 18 -7.92 -15.63 -4.18
CA TRP A 18 -7.18 -15.98 -2.96
C TRP A 18 -7.74 -17.23 -2.24
N LYS A 19 -8.87 -17.79 -2.68
CA LYS A 19 -9.27 -19.16 -2.29
C LYS A 19 -8.49 -20.15 -3.14
N GLY A 20 -7.31 -20.52 -2.69
CA GLY A 20 -6.58 -21.66 -3.22
C GLY A 20 -7.36 -22.95 -2.97
N LYS A 21 -7.61 -23.68 -4.06
CA LYS A 21 -7.87 -25.14 -4.16
C LYS A 21 -8.18 -25.85 -2.84
N ASP A 22 -9.47 -26.00 -2.55
CA ASP A 22 -9.95 -27.12 -1.75
C ASP A 22 -10.31 -28.27 -2.70
N SER A 23 -9.55 -29.35 -2.63
CA SER A 23 -9.95 -30.65 -3.18
C SER A 23 -11.19 -31.16 -2.42
N PRO A 24 -12.15 -31.83 -3.07
CA PRO A 24 -13.32 -32.35 -2.38
C PRO A 24 -12.93 -33.46 -1.38
N PRO A 25 -13.62 -33.58 -0.24
CA PRO A 25 -13.30 -34.59 0.77
C PRO A 25 -13.63 -36.00 0.26
N HIS A 26 -12.72 -36.94 0.51
CA HIS A 26 -12.97 -38.37 0.42
C HIS A 26 -14.19 -38.74 1.30
N GLN A 27 -15.25 -39.23 0.67
CA GLN A 27 -16.30 -39.97 1.36
C GLN A 27 -15.82 -41.43 1.52
N LEU A 28 -15.74 -41.87 2.78
CA LEU A 28 -15.68 -43.30 3.12
C LEU A 28 -17.03 -43.94 2.76
N PRO A 29 -17.06 -45.11 2.09
CA PRO A 29 -18.30 -45.84 1.88
C PRO A 29 -18.73 -46.59 3.16
N PRO A 30 -20.04 -46.78 3.41
CA PRO A 30 -20.52 -47.60 4.50
C PRO A 30 -20.41 -49.10 4.18
N ALA A 31 -20.27 -49.90 5.24
CA ALA A 31 -20.16 -51.36 5.20
C ALA A 31 -21.53 -52.04 5.10
N THR A 32 -21.64 -53.01 4.19
CA THR A 32 -22.59 -54.15 4.10
C THR A 32 -22.29 -54.85 2.75
N ASP A 33 -22.34 -56.15 2.51
CA ASP A 33 -22.62 -57.38 3.26
C ASP A 33 -22.06 -58.54 2.40
N LEU A 34 -21.75 -59.67 3.04
CA LEU A 34 -21.15 -60.86 2.45
C LEU A 34 -22.19 -61.74 1.75
N SER A 35 -22.03 -61.99 0.44
CA SER A 35 -22.53 -63.22 -0.19
C SER A 35 -21.75 -63.62 -1.45
N LYS A 36 -21.05 -64.76 -1.33
CA LYS A 36 -20.33 -65.64 -2.28
C LYS A 36 -21.12 -66.06 -3.57
N PRO A 37 -20.58 -66.89 -4.50
CA PRO A 37 -19.17 -67.15 -4.93
C PRO A 37 -18.92 -67.38 -6.47
N ALA A 38 -17.61 -67.43 -6.80
CA ALA A 38 -16.87 -68.35 -7.71
C ALA A 38 -16.94 -68.31 -9.26
N ALA A 39 -15.77 -68.73 -9.81
CA ALA A 39 -15.44 -69.24 -11.16
C ALA A 39 -15.05 -68.21 -12.24
N GLU A 40 -14.11 -68.42 -13.17
CA GLU A 40 -13.00 -69.37 -13.42
C GLU A 40 -12.39 -68.92 -14.78
N LEU A 41 -11.20 -69.43 -15.13
CA LEU A 41 -10.53 -69.41 -16.46
C LEU A 41 -9.85 -68.11 -16.95
N VAL A 42 -8.73 -68.10 -17.67
CA VAL A 42 -7.54 -68.96 -17.91
C VAL A 42 -6.83 -68.33 -19.11
N ASN A 43 -5.49 -68.18 -19.03
CA ASN A 43 -4.52 -68.12 -20.15
C ASN A 43 -4.59 -66.94 -21.18
N HIS A 44 -3.53 -66.49 -21.86
CA HIS A 44 -2.17 -66.99 -22.09
C HIS A 44 -1.27 -65.84 -22.63
N THR A 45 0.04 -66.03 -22.51
CA THR A 45 1.13 -65.65 -23.45
C THR A 45 1.54 -64.18 -23.67
N SER A 46 2.70 -63.83 -23.10
CA SER A 46 3.75 -63.01 -23.75
C SER A 46 4.52 -63.87 -24.80
N PRO A 47 5.61 -63.44 -25.49
CA PRO A 47 6.31 -62.14 -25.51
C PRO A 47 6.85 -61.68 -26.91
N ARG A 48 7.68 -60.62 -26.89
CA ARG A 48 8.98 -60.46 -27.60
C ARG A 48 9.08 -59.59 -28.89
N LEU A 49 10.07 -58.68 -28.80
CA LEU A 49 11.08 -58.26 -29.81
C LEU A 49 10.88 -56.95 -30.62
N LEU A 50 11.77 -55.99 -30.30
CA LEU A 50 12.39 -54.95 -31.18
C LEU A 50 13.26 -55.64 -32.27
N PRO A 51 13.61 -55.02 -33.44
CA PRO A 51 14.52 -53.85 -33.53
C PRO A 51 14.45 -52.89 -34.77
N ASP A 52 15.18 -51.77 -34.65
CA ASP A 52 16.03 -51.00 -35.61
C ASP A 52 15.61 -50.52 -37.02
N SER A 53 15.63 -49.17 -37.15
CA SER A 53 16.44 -48.34 -38.09
C SER A 53 16.09 -48.10 -39.58
N LEU A 54 16.14 -46.79 -39.95
CA LEU A 54 16.52 -46.14 -41.23
C LEU A 54 15.66 -46.28 -42.52
N ARG A 55 15.17 -45.15 -43.07
CA ARG A 55 15.59 -44.47 -44.35
C ARG A 55 14.55 -43.43 -44.86
N ALA A 56 15.01 -42.28 -45.36
CA ALA A 56 14.25 -41.23 -46.09
C ALA A 56 14.06 -41.60 -47.60
N PRO A 57 13.40 -40.84 -48.54
CA PRO A 57 13.62 -39.40 -48.88
C PRO A 57 12.42 -38.57 -49.45
N SER A 58 12.68 -37.28 -49.78
CA SER A 58 11.82 -36.27 -50.47
C SER A 58 11.53 -36.54 -51.97
N PRO A 59 10.70 -35.73 -52.68
CA PRO A 59 11.18 -34.55 -53.48
C PRO A 59 10.10 -33.42 -53.61
N ALA A 60 10.22 -32.25 -54.26
CA ALA A 60 11.25 -31.41 -54.89
C ALA A 60 10.60 -30.04 -55.24
N ALA A 61 11.39 -28.96 -55.30
CA ALA A 61 11.56 -28.10 -56.49
C ALA A 61 12.18 -26.73 -56.14
N ARG A 62 13.18 -26.38 -56.95
CA ARG A 62 14.12 -25.24 -56.95
C ARG A 62 13.84 -24.42 -58.24
N PRO A 63 14.73 -23.51 -58.73
CA PRO A 63 15.36 -22.32 -58.13
C PRO A 63 15.36 -21.12 -59.14
N SER A 64 16.00 -20.00 -58.80
CA SER A 64 17.14 -19.47 -59.58
C SER A 64 17.65 -18.12 -59.05
N ALA A 65 18.91 -17.83 -59.37
CA ALA A 65 19.79 -16.82 -58.78
C ALA A 65 20.14 -15.70 -59.78
N ARG A 66 20.64 -14.55 -59.28
CA ARG A 66 21.73 -13.69 -59.84
C ARG A 66 21.79 -12.39 -59.00
N ARG A 67 22.90 -12.04 -58.33
CA ARG A 67 24.19 -11.43 -58.74
C ARG A 67 24.13 -9.91 -59.02
N ARG A 68 25.10 -9.20 -58.40
CA ARG A 68 25.71 -7.87 -58.74
C ARG A 68 24.82 -6.66 -58.41
N SER A 69 25.30 -5.46 -58.06
CA SER A 69 26.62 -4.87 -57.76
C SER A 69 26.39 -3.40 -57.34
N SER A 70 27.45 -2.76 -56.82
CA SER A 70 27.84 -1.34 -57.02
C SER A 70 27.00 -0.18 -56.42
N HIS A 71 27.46 0.36 -55.26
CA HIS A 71 28.21 1.63 -55.05
C HIS A 71 27.69 3.00 -55.60
N PRO A 72 28.30 4.18 -55.24
CA PRO A 72 27.72 5.22 -54.36
C PRO A 72 27.77 6.66 -54.99
N GLY A 73 27.64 7.72 -54.17
CA GLY A 73 27.97 9.13 -54.51
C GLY A 73 26.74 10.01 -54.74
N ASP A 74 26.45 10.99 -53.88
CA ASP A 74 27.03 12.36 -53.82
C ASP A 74 26.55 13.26 -54.95
N ILE A 75 26.00 14.43 -54.58
CA ILE A 75 26.05 15.74 -55.26
C ILE A 75 25.31 16.72 -54.32
N GLU A 76 26.00 17.67 -53.67
CA GLU A 76 26.30 19.04 -54.19
C GLU A 76 25.04 19.95 -54.05
N THR A 77 25.03 21.21 -53.64
CA THR A 77 26.03 22.26 -53.35
C THR A 77 25.26 23.50 -52.84
N LEU A 78 26.00 24.51 -52.35
CA LEU A 78 25.66 25.96 -52.26
C LEU A 78 24.74 26.36 -51.10
N GLY A 79 25.20 27.15 -50.12
CA GLY A 79 25.69 28.54 -50.28
C GLY A 79 24.54 29.44 -49.80
N LEU A 80 24.67 30.48 -48.98
CA LEU A 80 25.75 31.40 -48.68
C LEU A 80 25.29 32.23 -47.46
N ALA A 81 26.28 32.80 -46.76
CA ALA A 81 26.26 34.05 -45.99
C ALA A 81 25.28 34.14 -44.79
N GLY A 82 25.70 34.57 -43.59
CA GLY A 82 26.92 35.30 -43.23
C GLY A 82 26.51 36.50 -42.39
N THR A 83 27.01 36.55 -41.15
CA THR A 83 27.43 37.72 -40.35
C THR A 83 27.56 37.24 -38.90
N SER A 84 28.77 37.13 -38.34
CA SER A 84 29.62 38.24 -37.83
C SER A 84 28.98 38.83 -36.56
N CYS A 85 29.61 38.97 -35.38
CA CYS A 85 30.97 38.89 -34.86
C CYS A 85 30.82 38.43 -33.38
N ALA A 86 31.66 37.59 -32.77
CA ALA A 86 33.10 37.65 -32.52
C ALA A 86 33.53 38.60 -31.38
N PHE A 87 34.49 38.08 -30.59
CA PHE A 87 35.47 38.76 -29.72
C PHE A 87 35.04 39.18 -28.30
N GLU A 88 35.84 39.02 -27.23
CA GLU A 88 37.14 38.36 -26.98
C GLU A 88 37.36 38.30 -25.44
N ARG A 89 37.85 37.19 -24.88
CA ARG A 89 39.20 36.96 -24.31
C ARG A 89 39.76 37.92 -23.24
N GLY A 90 40.32 37.28 -22.21
CA GLY A 90 41.45 37.76 -21.39
C GLY A 90 41.01 38.28 -20.01
N GLY A 91 41.63 37.95 -18.88
CA GLY A 91 42.83 37.17 -18.58
C GLY A 91 43.21 37.42 -17.10
N ASN A 92 43.76 36.38 -16.45
CA ASN A 92 44.76 36.36 -15.37
C ASN A 92 44.94 37.54 -14.38
N LEU A 93 44.97 37.20 -13.07
CA LEU A 93 46.11 37.34 -12.11
C LEU A 93 45.57 37.14 -10.67
N ARG A 94 45.93 36.07 -9.93
CA ARG A 94 47.14 35.79 -9.11
C ARG A 94 47.24 36.52 -7.75
N ARG A 95 47.47 35.70 -6.71
CA ARG A 95 48.22 35.92 -5.43
C ARG A 95 47.51 36.76 -4.35
N LYS A 96 47.73 36.60 -3.02
CA LYS A 96 48.51 35.68 -2.14
C LYS A 96 48.13 36.04 -0.69
N GLY A 97 48.19 35.05 0.22
CA GLY A 97 48.66 35.16 1.63
C GLY A 97 47.75 35.94 2.59
N GLY A 98 47.70 35.68 3.90
CA GLY A 98 48.44 34.89 4.87
C GLY A 98 47.73 35.16 6.23
N ASP A 99 47.50 34.18 7.08
CA ASP A 99 48.36 33.69 8.15
C ASP A 99 48.18 34.40 9.51
N THR A 100 48.45 33.66 10.59
CA THR A 100 48.65 34.04 12.01
C THR A 100 47.45 34.29 12.96
N GLU A 101 47.13 33.23 13.72
CA GLU A 101 47.50 33.05 15.15
C GLU A 101 47.13 34.12 16.21
N ARG A 102 46.35 33.72 17.23
CA ARG A 102 46.74 33.94 18.65
C ARG A 102 45.96 33.14 19.69
N ARG A 103 46.75 32.59 20.61
CA ARG A 103 46.46 31.98 21.92
C ARG A 103 45.79 32.93 22.94
N ARG A 104 45.04 32.33 23.89
CA ARG A 104 45.12 32.46 25.37
C ARG A 104 44.22 31.36 25.96
N ARG A 105 44.68 30.32 26.68
CA ARG A 105 45.31 30.20 28.01
C ARG A 105 44.53 30.85 29.16
N GLU A 106 44.07 29.98 30.07
CA GLU A 106 44.01 30.02 31.56
C GLU A 106 42.83 29.12 31.98
N GLY A 107 42.85 28.21 32.96
CA GLY A 107 43.77 27.72 33.99
C GLY A 107 43.01 26.60 34.75
N GLY A 108 43.66 25.51 35.19
CA GLY A 108 43.85 25.13 36.62
C GLY A 108 42.54 24.85 37.39
N ALA A 109 42.29 23.77 38.13
CA ALA A 109 43.06 22.78 38.90
C ALA A 109 42.11 21.55 39.07
N GLY A 110 42.49 20.32 39.38
CA GLY A 110 43.45 19.84 40.39
C GLY A 110 42.69 19.16 41.55
N GLU A 111 43.14 17.96 41.92
CA GLU A 111 42.85 17.17 43.15
C GLU A 111 41.56 16.32 43.17
N GLU A 112 41.62 14.98 43.24
CA GLU A 112 42.16 14.05 44.25
C GLU A 112 41.26 13.80 45.47
N GLY A 113 41.14 12.52 45.86
CA GLY A 113 40.52 12.02 47.10
C GLY A 113 39.45 10.93 46.85
N ARG A 114 39.80 9.66 46.58
CA ARG A 114 40.11 8.58 47.55
C ARG A 114 39.13 8.40 48.72
N GLY A 115 38.53 7.20 48.75
CA GLY A 115 38.10 6.47 49.96
C GLY A 115 36.72 6.85 50.50
N SER A 116 35.94 5.98 51.15
CA SER A 116 36.16 4.63 51.63
C SER A 116 34.84 4.17 52.31
N LEU A 117 34.45 2.92 52.04
CA LEU A 117 33.80 1.95 52.94
C LEU A 117 32.52 2.24 53.78
N ARG A 118 31.66 1.19 53.74
CA ARG A 118 30.74 0.64 54.79
C ARG A 118 29.45 1.44 55.02
N ARG A 119 28.26 0.87 55.31
CA ARG A 119 27.79 -0.44 55.81
C ARG A 119 26.27 -0.52 55.48
N SER A 120 25.76 -1.62 54.91
CA SER A 120 24.86 -2.62 55.52
C SER A 120 23.72 -2.13 56.43
N GLU A 121 22.47 -2.45 56.05
CA GLU A 121 21.37 -3.01 56.89
C GLU A 121 20.14 -3.24 55.98
N ARG A 122 19.84 -4.46 55.51
CA ARG A 122 18.89 -5.45 56.08
C ARG A 122 17.61 -4.86 56.70
N ARG A 123 16.46 -5.10 56.05
CA ARG A 123 15.31 -5.91 56.57
C ARG A 123 14.14 -5.93 55.55
N SER A 124 13.81 -7.11 55.05
CA SER A 124 12.43 -7.52 54.68
C SER A 124 11.79 -8.18 55.93
N PRO A 125 10.56 -8.77 55.93
CA PRO A 125 9.48 -8.80 54.93
C PRO A 125 8.06 -8.57 55.55
N SER A 126 7.02 -8.42 54.72
CA SER A 126 5.66 -8.87 55.08
C SER A 126 4.82 -9.05 53.83
N GLY A 127 4.40 -10.29 53.59
CA GLY A 127 3.37 -10.62 52.61
C GLY A 127 1.97 -10.45 53.16
N VAL A 128 0.99 -10.69 52.28
CA VAL A 128 -0.26 -11.46 52.44
C VAL A 128 -1.32 -10.92 51.45
N CYS A 129 -1.75 -11.79 50.52
CA CYS A 129 -3.01 -11.71 49.77
C CYS A 129 -4.19 -12.17 50.67
N PRO A 130 -5.46 -11.82 50.37
CA PRO A 130 -6.30 -12.69 49.52
C PRO A 130 -7.26 -11.87 48.60
N ALA A 131 -7.54 -12.25 47.34
CA ALA A 131 -8.43 -13.31 46.81
C ALA A 131 -9.87 -12.85 46.47
N VAL A 132 -10.25 -13.07 45.19
CA VAL A 132 -11.55 -13.58 44.66
C VAL A 132 -12.82 -12.70 44.68
N ALA A 133 -13.40 -12.51 43.48
CA ALA A 133 -14.82 -12.61 43.08
C ALA A 133 -15.13 -11.54 42.00
N ALA A 134 -15.36 -11.88 40.72
CA ALA A 134 -16.57 -12.44 40.09
C ALA A 134 -17.32 -11.36 39.29
N SER A 135 -17.61 -11.66 38.01
CA SER A 135 -18.49 -10.89 37.12
C SER A 135 -19.92 -10.75 37.69
N PRO A 136 -20.76 -9.86 37.13
CA PRO A 136 -21.68 -10.36 36.11
C PRO A 136 -21.98 -9.41 34.93
N CYS A 137 -22.49 -10.04 33.89
CA CYS A 137 -23.14 -9.48 32.70
C CYS A 137 -24.42 -8.67 33.01
N ALA A 138 -24.79 -7.90 31.99
CA ALA A 138 -26.15 -7.72 31.44
C ALA A 138 -26.85 -6.37 31.66
N ALA A 139 -27.23 -5.80 30.50
CA ALA A 139 -28.52 -5.18 30.18
C ALA A 139 -29.02 -3.99 31.01
N PHE A 140 -29.10 -2.82 30.37
CA PHE A 140 -30.11 -1.81 30.71
C PHE A 140 -30.80 -1.32 29.44
N GLY A 141 -32.03 -1.80 29.26
CA GLY A 141 -33.06 -1.17 28.45
C GLY A 141 -34.04 -0.40 29.34
N PHE A 142 -34.58 0.68 28.78
CA PHE A 142 -35.89 1.29 29.01
C PHE A 142 -36.63 1.00 30.32
N PHE A 143 -36.90 2.06 31.09
CA PHE A 143 -38.10 2.13 31.93
C PHE A 143 -38.71 3.53 31.93
N SER A 144 -39.99 3.58 31.60
CA SER A 144 -40.92 4.69 31.70
C SER A 144 -42.08 4.25 32.60
N VAL A 145 -42.31 4.92 33.74
CA VAL A 145 -43.54 4.86 34.57
C VAL A 145 -43.60 6.19 35.35
N LEU A 146 -44.52 7.12 35.08
CA LEU A 146 -45.93 7.27 35.49
C LEU A 146 -46.18 7.75 36.95
N ARG A 147 -46.74 8.98 37.01
CA ARG A 147 -47.77 9.57 37.91
C ARG A 147 -47.74 9.33 39.43
N ARG A 148 -47.86 10.46 40.16
CA ARG A 148 -48.65 10.59 41.40
C ARG A 148 -49.66 11.72 41.27
N ALA A 149 -50.89 11.45 41.69
CA ALA A 149 -52.02 12.36 41.78
C ALA A 149 -52.22 12.84 43.23
N SER A 150 -52.85 14.00 43.43
CA SER A 150 -53.44 14.40 44.72
C SER A 150 -54.77 15.13 44.52
N SER A 151 -55.85 14.45 44.93
CA SER A 151 -57.02 14.88 45.72
C SER A 151 -57.62 16.30 45.65
N GLY A 152 -58.96 16.35 45.47
CA GLY A 152 -59.83 17.41 46.01
C GLY A 152 -61.23 17.47 45.36
N GLY A 153 -62.31 17.27 46.14
CA GLY A 153 -63.70 17.05 45.72
C GLY A 153 -64.57 18.29 45.32
N PRO A 154 -65.92 18.19 45.28
CA PRO A 154 -66.77 18.64 44.15
C PRO A 154 -67.85 19.70 44.48
N VAL A 155 -68.31 20.54 43.53
CA VAL A 155 -69.67 21.17 43.52
C VAL A 155 -70.11 21.62 42.11
N GLY A 156 -71.34 21.21 41.72
CA GLY A 156 -72.41 21.78 40.86
C GLY A 156 -72.21 22.80 39.70
N PRO A 157 -73.20 22.90 38.78
CA PRO A 157 -73.04 23.54 37.47
C PRO A 157 -73.65 24.94 37.40
N GLU A 158 -72.86 25.96 37.04
CA GLU A 158 -73.41 27.28 36.69
C GLU A 158 -72.64 27.96 35.56
N GLY A 159 -73.39 28.58 34.65
CA GLY A 159 -73.00 29.80 33.97
C GLY A 159 -71.97 29.68 32.85
N ARG A 160 -72.46 29.54 31.61
CA ARG A 160 -71.70 29.81 30.39
C ARG A 160 -71.55 31.34 30.21
N PRO A 161 -70.36 31.95 30.19
CA PRO A 161 -70.20 33.30 29.68
C PRO A 161 -69.97 33.28 28.16
N PRO A 162 -70.50 34.25 27.40
CA PRO A 162 -70.38 34.28 25.95
C PRO A 162 -69.03 34.86 25.51
N GLY A 163 -68.43 34.23 24.50
CA GLY A 163 -67.65 34.89 23.47
C GLY A 163 -66.45 35.73 23.89
N THR A 164 -65.33 35.10 24.18
CA THR A 164 -64.02 35.67 23.86
C THR A 164 -63.44 34.86 22.71
N GLY A 165 -63.34 35.50 21.54
CA GLY A 165 -62.76 34.91 20.34
C GLY A 165 -61.40 34.32 20.64
N PHE A 166 -61.34 32.98 20.59
CA PHE A 166 -60.08 32.27 20.51
C PHE A 166 -59.47 32.67 19.17
N LEU A 167 -58.59 33.66 19.20
CA LEU A 167 -57.62 33.86 18.13
C LEU A 167 -56.98 32.50 17.92
N LYS A 168 -57.28 31.85 16.79
CA LYS A 168 -56.46 30.79 16.22
C LYS A 168 -55.08 31.41 16.06
N GLY A 169 -54.27 31.34 17.13
CA GLY A 169 -52.84 31.50 17.01
C GLY A 169 -52.44 30.51 15.94
N LYS A 170 -51.97 31.02 14.81
CA LYS A 170 -51.25 30.21 13.84
C LYS A 170 -50.23 29.45 14.68
N MET A 171 -50.38 28.13 14.79
CA MET A 171 -49.20 27.30 15.06
C MET A 171 -48.24 27.73 13.94
N GLU A 172 -47.17 28.43 14.29
CA GLU A 172 -45.99 28.41 13.44
C GLU A 172 -45.72 26.92 13.21
N GLU A 173 -45.97 26.48 11.99
CA GLU A 173 -45.70 25.12 11.56
C GLU A 173 -44.21 24.94 11.79
N ALA A 174 -43.85 24.26 12.89
CA ALA A 174 -42.49 24.21 13.35
C ALA A 174 -41.65 23.55 12.26
N LEU A 175 -40.86 24.37 11.56
CA LEU A 175 -39.98 23.92 10.48
C LEU A 175 -39.13 22.78 11.03
N ASN A 176 -39.35 21.59 10.47
CA ASN A 176 -38.65 20.37 10.85
C ASN A 176 -37.83 19.87 9.67
N GLN A 177 -37.04 18.82 9.89
CA GLN A 177 -36.13 18.30 8.88
C GLN A 177 -36.84 17.74 7.64
N MET A 178 -38.14 17.45 7.69
CA MET A 178 -38.94 16.97 6.55
C MET A 178 -39.42 18.11 5.63
N GLN A 179 -39.06 19.36 5.93
CA GLN A 179 -39.36 20.51 5.10
C GLN A 179 -38.04 21.21 4.69
N PRO A 180 -37.89 21.66 3.44
CA PRO A 180 -36.71 22.40 3.02
C PRO A 180 -36.68 23.77 3.71
N LEU A 181 -35.55 24.10 4.32
CA LEU A 181 -35.30 25.43 4.89
C LEU A 181 -35.15 26.50 3.80
N ASN A 182 -34.65 26.12 2.62
CA ASN A 182 -34.57 26.97 1.42
C ASN A 182 -34.37 26.13 0.16
N GLU A 183 -34.46 26.77 -1.00
CA GLU A 183 -34.36 26.17 -2.35
C GLU A 183 -33.02 25.45 -2.62
N LYS A 184 -31.97 25.71 -1.82
CA LYS A 184 -30.65 25.09 -2.01
C LYS A 184 -30.50 23.76 -1.26
N GLN A 185 -31.49 23.35 -0.46
CA GLN A 185 -31.47 22.07 0.21
C GLN A 185 -31.96 20.94 -0.69
N VAL A 186 -31.41 19.76 -0.47
CA VAL A 186 -31.74 18.51 -1.16
C VAL A 186 -32.12 17.46 -0.12
N ALA A 187 -32.99 16.52 -0.51
CA ALA A 187 -33.33 15.39 0.34
C ALA A 187 -32.11 14.46 0.52
N ASN A 188 -31.88 14.01 1.75
CA ASN A 188 -30.90 12.97 2.07
C ASN A 188 -31.49 11.56 1.83
N SER A 189 -30.80 10.51 2.27
CA SER A 189 -31.24 9.12 2.05
C SER A 189 -32.52 8.71 2.80
N GLU A 190 -32.93 9.49 3.81
CA GLU A 190 -34.12 9.28 4.64
C GLU A 190 -35.12 10.44 4.45
N ASP A 191 -35.08 11.09 3.29
CA ASP A 191 -35.96 12.18 2.85
C ASP A 191 -35.91 13.47 3.70
N GLY A 192 -35.00 13.56 4.67
CA GLY A 192 -34.73 14.79 5.42
C GLY A 192 -33.88 15.79 4.60
N TYR A 193 -34.19 17.08 4.68
CA TYR A 193 -33.55 18.12 3.89
C TYR A 193 -32.21 18.58 4.49
N VAL A 194 -31.17 18.58 3.66
CA VAL A 194 -29.79 18.98 4.01
C VAL A 194 -29.15 19.76 2.86
N TRP A 195 -27.99 20.37 3.07
CA TRP A 195 -27.22 20.95 1.97
C TRP A 195 -26.35 19.91 1.27
N GLN A 196 -26.32 19.99 -0.06
CA GLN A 196 -25.34 19.26 -0.85
C GLN A 196 -23.94 19.77 -0.49
N VAL A 197 -23.06 18.85 -0.09
CA VAL A 197 -21.65 19.20 0.15
C VAL A 197 -21.01 19.63 -1.18
N THR A 198 -20.22 20.71 -1.14
CA THR A 198 -19.45 21.19 -2.31
C THR A 198 -18.58 20.07 -2.89
N ASP A 199 -18.42 20.04 -4.21
CA ASP A 199 -17.67 18.95 -4.86
C ASP A 199 -16.21 18.83 -4.38
N MET A 200 -15.53 19.93 -4.03
CA MET A 200 -14.17 19.87 -3.47
C MET A 200 -14.13 19.20 -2.09
N ASN A 201 -15.05 19.55 -1.19
CA ASN A 201 -15.19 18.85 0.09
C ASN A 201 -15.63 17.39 -0.08
N ARG A 202 -16.42 17.08 -1.12
CA ARG A 202 -16.76 15.70 -1.48
C ARG A 202 -15.52 14.93 -1.95
N LEU A 203 -14.65 15.55 -2.75
CA LEU A 203 -13.35 14.99 -3.11
C LEU A 203 -12.52 14.69 -1.86
N HIS A 204 -12.40 15.62 -0.91
CA HIS A 204 -11.68 15.37 0.34
C HIS A 204 -12.25 14.17 1.12
N ARG A 205 -13.58 14.06 1.23
CA ARG A 205 -14.25 12.89 1.84
C ARG A 205 -13.91 11.61 1.10
N PHE A 206 -13.96 11.62 -0.24
CA PHE A 206 -13.60 10.47 -1.05
C PHE A 206 -12.12 10.08 -0.87
N LEU A 207 -11.20 11.05 -0.82
CA LEU A 207 -9.78 10.78 -0.58
C LEU A 207 -9.53 10.16 0.79
N CYS A 208 -10.32 10.50 1.82
CA CYS A 208 -10.18 9.93 3.17
C CYS A 208 -10.85 8.55 3.32
N PHE A 209 -12.09 8.41 2.84
CA PHE A 209 -12.94 7.24 3.12
C PHE A 209 -13.04 6.25 1.95
N GLY A 210 -12.80 6.71 0.72
CA GLY A 210 -13.09 5.94 -0.49
C GLY A 210 -14.58 5.66 -0.65
N SER A 211 -14.90 4.53 -1.29
CA SER A 211 -16.27 4.07 -1.49
C SER A 211 -16.48 2.56 -1.24
N GLU A 212 -15.41 1.82 -0.87
CA GLU A 212 -15.49 0.38 -0.58
C GLU A 212 -16.46 0.13 0.58
N GLY A 213 -17.34 -0.86 0.42
CA GLY A 213 -18.40 -1.20 1.37
C GLY A 213 -19.63 -0.29 1.29
N GLY A 214 -19.57 0.83 0.55
CA GLY A 214 -20.63 1.82 0.51
C GLY A 214 -20.82 2.55 1.84
N THR A 215 -22.02 3.07 2.06
CA THR A 215 -22.49 3.55 3.35
C THR A 215 -23.64 2.65 3.83
N TYR A 216 -24.16 2.93 5.03
CA TYR A 216 -25.38 2.29 5.52
C TYR A 216 -26.56 2.42 4.52
N TYR A 217 -26.64 3.54 3.79
CA TYR A 217 -27.75 3.85 2.88
C TYR A 217 -27.41 3.70 1.38
N ILE A 218 -26.13 3.84 1.01
CA ILE A 218 -25.71 3.92 -0.39
C ILE A 218 -24.79 2.75 -0.70
N LYS A 219 -25.17 1.91 -1.67
CA LYS A 219 -24.34 0.80 -2.14
C LYS A 219 -23.01 1.29 -2.72
N GLU A 220 -21.96 0.49 -2.56
CA GLU A 220 -20.58 0.75 -3.02
C GLU A 220 -20.51 1.29 -4.45
N GLN A 221 -21.15 0.61 -5.42
CA GLN A 221 -21.12 1.00 -6.83
C GLN A 221 -21.70 2.41 -7.06
N LYS A 222 -22.85 2.70 -6.44
CA LYS A 222 -23.53 4.00 -6.54
C LYS A 222 -22.67 5.10 -5.90
N LEU A 223 -22.13 4.84 -4.71
CA LEU A 223 -21.27 5.80 -4.01
C LEU A 223 -20.01 6.14 -4.83
N GLY A 224 -19.38 5.12 -5.43
CA GLY A 224 -18.24 5.30 -6.32
C GLY A 224 -18.58 6.15 -7.54
N LEU A 225 -19.74 5.93 -8.16
CA LEU A 225 -20.22 6.73 -9.29
C LEU A 225 -20.45 8.19 -8.90
N GLU A 226 -21.18 8.44 -7.81
CA GLU A 226 -21.48 9.82 -7.39
C GLU A 226 -20.20 10.63 -7.06
N ASN A 227 -19.17 9.96 -6.52
CA ASN A 227 -17.88 10.60 -6.27
C ASN A 227 -17.09 10.85 -7.57
N ALA A 228 -17.16 9.94 -8.54
CA ALA A 228 -16.56 10.14 -9.85
C ALA A 228 -17.24 11.29 -10.61
N GLU A 229 -18.57 11.40 -10.54
CA GLU A 229 -19.33 12.50 -11.14
C GLU A 229 -18.97 13.86 -10.53
N ALA A 230 -18.82 13.93 -9.20
CA ALA A 230 -18.35 15.15 -8.52
C ALA A 230 -16.95 15.56 -8.98
N LEU A 231 -16.05 14.59 -9.18
CA LEU A 231 -14.72 14.85 -9.69
C LEU A 231 -14.75 15.34 -11.15
N ILE A 232 -15.61 14.76 -11.98
CA ILE A 232 -15.79 15.19 -13.38
C ILE A 232 -16.32 16.62 -13.43
N ARG A 233 -17.34 16.96 -12.61
CA ARG A 233 -17.85 18.34 -12.51
C ARG A 233 -16.77 19.34 -12.13
N LEU A 234 -15.89 19.02 -11.17
CA LEU A 234 -14.75 19.89 -10.83
C LEU A 234 -13.83 20.15 -12.03
N ILE A 235 -13.60 19.14 -12.88
CA ILE A 235 -12.76 19.29 -14.06
C ILE A 235 -13.48 20.13 -15.13
N GLU A 236 -14.77 19.89 -15.34
CA GLU A 236 -15.62 20.65 -16.28
C GLU A 236 -15.74 22.13 -15.87
N ASP A 237 -15.79 22.41 -14.57
CA ASP A 237 -15.78 23.75 -13.98
C ASP A 237 -14.39 24.44 -14.03
N GLY A 238 -13.38 23.83 -14.66
CA GLY A 238 -12.03 24.38 -14.81
C GLY A 238 -11.14 24.25 -13.57
N LYS A 239 -11.55 23.51 -12.54
CA LYS A 239 -10.79 23.33 -11.27
C LYS A 239 -9.86 22.12 -11.27
N GLY A 240 -9.60 21.52 -12.43
CA GLY A 240 -8.80 20.29 -12.51
C GLY A 240 -7.36 20.45 -12.04
N TYR A 241 -6.74 21.64 -12.16
CA TYR A 241 -5.41 21.88 -11.57
C TYR A 241 -5.45 21.87 -10.04
N GLU A 242 -6.46 22.51 -9.42
CA GLU A 242 -6.66 22.51 -7.96
C GLU A 242 -6.86 21.09 -7.43
N VAL A 243 -7.66 20.28 -8.13
CA VAL A 243 -7.84 18.85 -7.83
C VAL A 243 -6.50 18.11 -7.80
N ILE A 244 -5.60 18.35 -8.76
CA ILE A 244 -4.27 17.73 -8.76
C ILE A 244 -3.43 18.20 -7.57
N GLN A 245 -3.50 19.48 -7.19
CA GLN A 245 -2.79 19.97 -6.01
C GLN A 245 -3.28 19.32 -4.73
N GLU A 246 -4.61 19.17 -4.56
CA GLU A 246 -5.17 18.47 -3.40
C GLU A 246 -4.74 16.99 -3.36
N ILE A 247 -4.80 16.29 -4.50
CA ILE A 247 -4.31 14.90 -4.62
C ILE A 247 -2.83 14.80 -4.20
N LYS A 248 -1.99 15.73 -4.68
CA LYS A 248 -0.57 15.79 -4.30
C LYS A 248 -0.40 16.04 -2.81
N SER A 249 -1.09 17.03 -2.24
CA SER A 249 -1.02 17.38 -0.82
C SER A 249 -1.41 16.19 0.05
N PHE A 250 -2.56 15.57 -0.22
CA PHE A 250 -3.02 14.40 0.53
C PHE A 250 -2.04 13.21 0.45
N SER A 251 -1.41 13.00 -0.72
CA SER A 251 -0.42 11.93 -0.90
C SER A 251 0.87 12.20 -0.12
N GLN A 252 1.43 13.40 -0.28
CA GLN A 252 2.72 13.78 0.29
C GLN A 252 2.66 13.89 1.81
N GLU A 253 1.59 14.48 2.34
CA GLU A 253 1.34 14.60 3.79
C GLU A 253 0.84 13.30 4.42
N GLY A 254 0.40 12.32 3.62
CA GLY A 254 -0.09 11.03 4.14
C GLY A 254 -1.43 11.14 4.87
N ARG A 255 -2.32 12.03 4.41
CA ARG A 255 -3.63 12.31 5.02
C ARG A 255 -4.72 11.30 4.67
N THR A 256 -4.40 10.34 3.80
CA THR A 256 -5.32 9.27 3.42
C THR A 256 -4.93 7.95 4.05
N ILE A 257 -5.93 7.18 4.46
CA ILE A 257 -5.79 5.82 4.98
C ILE A 257 -5.36 4.88 3.84
N LYS A 258 -6.08 4.94 2.72
CA LYS A 258 -5.95 4.03 1.58
C LYS A 258 -5.51 4.82 0.35
N GLN A 259 -4.62 4.26 -0.46
CA GLN A 259 -4.09 5.00 -1.62
C GLN A 259 -5.04 4.91 -2.82
N GLU A 260 -5.95 3.93 -2.83
CA GLU A 260 -6.85 3.60 -3.92
C GLU A 260 -7.73 4.79 -4.36
N PRO A 261 -8.42 5.54 -3.46
CA PRO A 261 -9.22 6.69 -3.89
C PRO A 261 -8.39 7.79 -4.56
N LEU A 262 -7.19 8.02 -4.05
CA LEU A 262 -6.25 9.01 -4.57
C LEU A 262 -5.75 8.62 -5.97
N LEU A 263 -5.38 7.35 -6.16
CA LEU A 263 -4.92 6.83 -7.44
C LEU A 263 -6.05 6.76 -8.47
N PHE A 264 -7.28 6.49 -8.03
CA PHE A 264 -8.47 6.53 -8.87
C PHE A 264 -8.76 7.96 -9.35
N ALA A 265 -8.74 8.95 -8.44
CA ALA A 265 -8.93 10.35 -8.80
C ALA A 265 -7.85 10.84 -9.77
N LEU A 266 -6.58 10.47 -9.54
CA LEU A 266 -5.48 10.76 -10.47
C LEU A 266 -5.69 10.08 -11.84
N ALA A 267 -6.23 8.85 -11.86
CA ALA A 267 -6.52 8.12 -13.09
C ALA A 267 -7.61 8.81 -13.93
N ILE A 268 -8.65 9.35 -13.29
CA ILE A 268 -9.69 10.18 -13.96
C ILE A 268 -9.05 11.45 -14.54
N CYS A 269 -8.29 12.20 -13.73
CA CYS A 269 -7.64 13.43 -14.19
C CYS A 269 -6.64 13.19 -15.34
N SER A 270 -6.00 12.02 -15.39
CA SER A 270 -5.08 11.66 -16.48
C SER A 270 -5.78 11.22 -17.78
N GLN A 271 -7.12 11.12 -17.78
CA GLN A 271 -7.95 10.68 -18.91
C GLN A 271 -9.02 11.70 -19.30
N CYS A 272 -9.09 12.84 -18.62
CA CYS A 272 -10.07 13.88 -18.94
C CYS A 272 -9.82 14.53 -20.31
N SER A 273 -10.80 15.30 -20.79
CA SER A 273 -10.69 16.09 -22.01
C SER A 273 -9.68 17.24 -21.85
N ASP A 274 -9.69 17.93 -20.71
CA ASP A 274 -8.81 19.06 -20.43
C ASP A 274 -7.31 18.68 -20.49
N ILE A 275 -6.57 19.39 -21.32
CA ILE A 275 -5.15 19.16 -21.57
C ILE A 275 -4.31 19.60 -20.36
N SER A 276 -4.68 20.72 -19.73
CA SER A 276 -3.89 21.29 -18.63
C SER A 276 -3.88 20.36 -17.42
N THR A 277 -5.06 19.87 -17.02
CA THR A 277 -5.27 18.88 -15.97
C THR A 277 -4.55 17.57 -16.28
N LYS A 278 -4.65 17.08 -17.51
CA LYS A 278 -4.00 15.84 -17.93
C LYS A 278 -2.48 15.92 -17.84
N GLN A 279 -1.89 17.04 -18.28
CA GLN A 279 -0.45 17.26 -18.15
C GLN A 279 -0.02 17.35 -16.68
N ALA A 280 -0.79 18.07 -15.85
CA ALA A 280 -0.54 18.15 -14.42
C ALA A 280 -0.64 16.78 -13.74
N ALA A 281 -1.64 15.97 -14.10
CA ALA A 281 -1.83 14.61 -13.60
C ALA A 281 -0.62 13.72 -13.91
N PHE A 282 -0.13 13.72 -15.16
CA PHE A 282 1.04 12.93 -15.53
C PHE A 282 2.33 13.38 -14.83
N LYS A 283 2.52 14.70 -14.63
CA LYS A 283 3.65 15.22 -13.86
C LYS A 283 3.58 14.78 -12.39
N ALA A 284 2.39 14.66 -11.81
CA ALA A 284 2.19 14.23 -10.44
C ALA A 284 2.41 12.72 -10.22
N VAL A 285 2.54 11.90 -11.28
CA VAL A 285 2.63 10.43 -11.16
C VAL A 285 3.82 10.00 -10.32
N SER A 286 5.02 10.56 -10.52
CA SER A 286 6.21 10.16 -9.76
C SER A 286 6.12 10.53 -8.28
N GLU A 287 5.51 11.66 -7.97
CA GLU A 287 5.29 12.15 -6.61
C GLU A 287 4.23 11.32 -5.86
N VAL A 288 3.14 10.96 -6.54
CA VAL A 288 2.00 10.21 -5.95
C VAL A 288 2.28 8.71 -5.90
N CYS A 289 2.77 8.12 -7.01
CA CYS A 289 3.00 6.69 -7.14
C CYS A 289 4.35 6.26 -6.52
N ARG A 290 4.55 6.52 -5.24
CA ARG A 290 5.86 6.33 -4.56
C ARG A 290 6.45 4.92 -4.65
N ILE A 291 5.60 3.89 -4.59
CA ILE A 291 5.99 2.47 -4.62
C ILE A 291 5.34 1.74 -5.80
N PRO A 292 5.85 0.57 -6.23
CA PRO A 292 5.30 -0.20 -7.35
C PRO A 292 3.81 -0.48 -7.24
N THR A 293 3.31 -0.82 -6.03
CA THR A 293 1.88 -1.06 -5.80
C THR A 293 1.01 0.12 -6.24
N HIS A 294 1.44 1.36 -5.99
CA HIS A 294 0.67 2.55 -6.38
C HIS A 294 0.64 2.69 -7.90
N LEU A 295 1.80 2.51 -8.54
CA LEU A 295 1.90 2.57 -10.01
C LEU A 295 1.00 1.51 -10.65
N PHE A 296 1.09 0.25 -10.20
CA PHE A 296 0.26 -0.84 -10.73
C PHE A 296 -1.24 -0.58 -10.54
N THR A 297 -1.64 -0.04 -9.38
CA THR A 297 -3.03 0.32 -9.10
C THR A 297 -3.52 1.46 -9.99
N PHE A 298 -2.70 2.50 -10.18
CA PHE A 298 -3.01 3.59 -11.10
C PHE A 298 -3.20 3.09 -12.54
N ILE A 299 -2.32 2.22 -13.03
CA ILE A 299 -2.47 1.63 -14.37
C ILE A 299 -3.72 0.76 -14.47
N GLN A 300 -4.04 0.00 -13.42
CA GLN A 300 -5.25 -0.80 -13.37
C GLN A 300 -6.51 0.09 -13.43
N PHE A 301 -6.59 1.16 -12.63
CA PHE A 301 -7.71 2.10 -12.73
C PHE A 301 -7.81 2.77 -14.10
N LYS A 302 -6.68 3.11 -14.73
CA LYS A 302 -6.71 3.63 -16.09
C LYS A 302 -7.27 2.62 -17.09
N LYS A 303 -6.92 1.35 -16.94
CA LYS A 303 -7.46 0.27 -17.77
C LYS A 303 -8.97 0.13 -17.58
N ASP A 304 -9.44 0.20 -16.34
CA ASP A 304 -10.86 0.03 -16.03
C ASP A 304 -11.70 1.23 -16.50
N LEU A 305 -11.15 2.44 -16.46
CA LEU A 305 -11.81 3.65 -16.96
C LEU A 305 -11.90 3.73 -18.49
N LYS A 306 -11.07 2.95 -19.21
CA LYS A 306 -10.95 2.97 -20.68
C LYS A 306 -12.30 2.90 -21.40
N GLU A 307 -13.17 1.98 -20.99
CA GLU A 307 -14.48 1.77 -21.62
C GLU A 307 -15.44 2.91 -21.29
N SER A 308 -15.55 3.26 -20.00
CA SER A 308 -16.45 4.31 -19.51
C SER A 308 -16.13 5.71 -20.05
N MET A 309 -14.85 6.07 -20.14
CA MET A 309 -14.36 7.36 -20.63
C MET A 309 -14.11 7.35 -22.15
N LYS A 310 -14.33 6.21 -22.82
CA LYS A 310 -14.15 6.02 -24.28
C LYS A 310 -12.80 6.52 -24.80
N CYS A 311 -11.73 6.37 -24.01
CA CYS A 311 -10.40 6.85 -24.36
C CYS A 311 -9.35 5.74 -24.31
N GLY A 312 -8.36 5.79 -25.20
CA GLY A 312 -7.22 4.86 -25.16
C GLY A 312 -6.30 5.12 -23.96
N MET A 313 -5.68 4.06 -23.44
CA MET A 313 -4.78 4.16 -22.29
C MET A 313 -3.32 4.44 -22.67
N TRP A 314 -2.78 3.73 -23.67
CA TRP A 314 -1.35 3.74 -24.02
C TRP A 314 -0.97 4.83 -25.01
N GLY A 315 -1.25 6.09 -24.67
CA GLY A 315 -0.75 7.26 -25.40
C GLY A 315 0.71 7.58 -25.10
N ARG A 316 1.29 8.53 -25.84
CA ARG A 316 2.68 9.02 -25.63
C ARG A 316 2.90 9.52 -24.19
N ALA A 317 1.91 10.21 -23.63
CA ALA A 317 1.97 10.77 -22.27
C ALA A 317 2.11 9.68 -21.20
N LEU A 318 1.32 8.59 -21.28
CA LEU A 318 1.43 7.49 -20.31
C LEU A 318 2.77 6.75 -20.43
N ARG A 319 3.21 6.46 -21.65
CA ARG A 319 4.51 5.81 -21.88
C ARG A 319 5.65 6.63 -21.28
N LYS A 320 5.64 7.94 -21.52
CA LYS A 320 6.60 8.88 -20.94
C LYS A 320 6.54 8.89 -19.41
N ALA A 321 5.36 9.06 -18.81
CA ALA A 321 5.22 9.11 -17.36
C ALA A 321 5.72 7.82 -16.66
N ILE A 322 5.44 6.65 -17.25
CA ILE A 322 5.94 5.37 -16.72
C ILE A 322 7.47 5.27 -16.91
N ALA A 323 7.99 5.66 -18.07
CA ALA A 323 9.41 5.63 -18.33
C ALA A 323 10.18 6.55 -17.36
N ASP A 324 9.68 7.77 -17.17
CA ASP A 324 10.23 8.75 -16.24
C ASP A 324 10.19 8.20 -14.79
N TRP A 325 9.10 7.55 -14.38
CA TRP A 325 8.98 6.91 -13.06
C TRP A 325 10.09 5.89 -12.75
N TYR A 326 10.53 5.12 -13.75
CA TYR A 326 11.65 4.20 -13.61
C TYR A 326 13.00 4.92 -13.67
N ASN A 327 13.16 5.86 -14.60
CA ASN A 327 14.41 6.57 -14.84
C ASN A 327 14.79 7.57 -13.73
N GLU A 328 13.80 8.08 -12.99
CA GLU A 328 14.02 8.92 -11.81
C GLU A 328 14.54 8.13 -10.59
N LYS A 329 14.47 6.78 -10.62
CA LYS A 329 14.96 5.94 -9.54
C LYS A 329 16.41 5.53 -9.78
N GLY A 330 17.23 5.55 -8.73
CA GLY A 330 18.56 4.95 -8.77
C GLY A 330 18.50 3.42 -8.91
N GLY A 331 19.53 2.80 -9.49
CA GLY A 331 19.58 1.36 -9.74
C GLY A 331 19.29 0.51 -8.50
N MET A 332 19.94 0.81 -7.36
CA MET A 332 19.72 0.11 -6.10
C MET A 332 18.31 0.30 -5.53
N ALA A 333 17.78 1.54 -5.59
CA ALA A 333 16.43 1.83 -5.11
C ALA A 333 15.36 1.11 -5.94
N LEU A 334 15.57 1.01 -7.26
CA LEU A 334 14.68 0.24 -8.13
C LEU A 334 14.81 -1.25 -7.85
N ALA A 335 16.03 -1.78 -7.66
CA ALA A 335 16.24 -3.19 -7.32
C ALA A 335 15.46 -3.59 -6.07
N LEU A 336 15.61 -2.84 -4.98
CA LEU A 336 14.86 -3.03 -3.73
C LEU A 336 13.33 -3.04 -3.95
N ALA A 337 12.84 -2.16 -4.82
CA ALA A 337 11.41 -2.06 -5.11
C ALA A 337 10.89 -3.26 -5.92
N VAL A 338 11.61 -3.67 -6.97
CA VAL A 338 11.13 -4.72 -7.89
C VAL A 338 11.27 -6.13 -7.32
N THR A 339 12.25 -6.36 -6.46
CA THR A 339 12.42 -7.64 -5.75
C THR A 339 11.36 -7.82 -4.66
N LYS A 340 11.02 -6.74 -3.95
CA LYS A 340 9.95 -6.73 -2.93
C LYS A 340 8.54 -6.80 -3.54
N TYR A 341 8.29 -6.07 -4.62
CA TYR A 341 6.98 -5.93 -5.24
C TYR A 341 6.95 -6.43 -6.69
N LYS A 342 7.26 -7.71 -6.91
CA LYS A 342 7.33 -8.30 -8.27
C LYS A 342 6.11 -8.02 -9.15
N GLN A 343 4.91 -8.15 -8.57
CA GLN A 343 3.63 -7.88 -9.22
C GLN A 343 2.55 -7.53 -8.18
N ARG A 344 1.60 -6.65 -8.51
CA ARG A 344 0.39 -6.36 -7.73
C ARG A 344 -0.75 -5.99 -8.68
N ASN A 345 -1.99 -6.21 -8.25
CA ASN A 345 -3.20 -5.78 -8.96
C ASN A 345 -3.24 -6.19 -10.44
N GLY A 346 -2.71 -7.38 -10.76
CA GLY A 346 -2.68 -7.92 -12.12
C GLY A 346 -1.58 -7.38 -13.03
N TRP A 347 -0.68 -6.52 -12.52
CA TRP A 347 0.43 -5.96 -13.28
C TRP A 347 1.78 -6.36 -12.69
N SER A 348 2.74 -6.62 -13.57
CA SER A 348 4.15 -6.82 -13.23
C SER A 348 5.02 -5.69 -13.77
N HIS A 349 6.24 -5.57 -13.23
CA HIS A 349 7.24 -4.67 -13.79
C HIS A 349 7.54 -4.99 -15.27
N LYS A 350 7.56 -6.28 -15.63
CA LYS A 350 7.80 -6.74 -17.01
C LYS A 350 6.75 -6.20 -17.99
N ASP A 351 5.49 -6.14 -17.58
CA ASP A 351 4.40 -5.60 -18.40
C ASP A 351 4.59 -4.11 -18.65
N LEU A 352 4.86 -3.35 -17.59
CA LEU A 352 5.06 -1.90 -17.70
C LEU A 352 6.29 -1.55 -18.53
N LEU A 353 7.40 -2.28 -18.37
CA LEU A 353 8.61 -2.08 -19.17
C LEU A 353 8.34 -2.32 -20.67
N ARG A 354 7.60 -3.39 -21.00
CA ARG A 354 7.21 -3.70 -22.37
C ARG A 354 6.33 -2.62 -23.00
N LEU A 355 5.31 -2.16 -22.27
CA LEU A 355 4.30 -1.25 -22.80
C LEU A 355 4.74 0.22 -22.79
N SER A 356 5.63 0.60 -21.87
CA SER A 356 6.21 1.95 -21.84
C SER A 356 7.34 2.15 -22.86
N HIS A 357 7.92 1.08 -23.37
CA HIS A 357 9.14 1.11 -24.19
C HIS A 357 10.27 1.88 -23.47
N LEU A 358 10.49 1.58 -22.19
CA LEU A 358 11.51 2.23 -21.38
C LEU A 358 12.90 2.08 -22.03
N LYS A 359 13.60 3.20 -22.18
CA LYS A 359 15.04 3.25 -22.40
C LYS A 359 15.73 3.63 -21.08
N PRO A 360 16.51 2.72 -20.47
CA PRO A 360 17.23 3.00 -19.22
C PRO A 360 18.19 4.18 -19.37
N SER A 361 18.17 5.11 -18.41
CA SER A 361 19.06 6.29 -18.39
C SER A 361 20.43 6.04 -17.78
N SER A 362 20.60 4.95 -17.02
CA SER A 362 21.85 4.60 -16.34
C SER A 362 22.15 3.09 -16.43
N GLU A 363 23.41 2.72 -16.18
CA GLU A 363 23.82 1.31 -16.19
C GLU A 363 23.12 0.49 -15.10
N GLY A 364 22.97 1.02 -13.89
CA GLY A 364 22.23 0.36 -12.81
C GLY A 364 20.78 0.06 -13.20
N LEU A 365 20.11 0.99 -13.91
CA LEU A 365 18.77 0.77 -14.44
C LEU A 365 18.77 -0.27 -15.57
N ALA A 366 19.79 -0.28 -16.44
CA ALA A 366 19.93 -1.28 -17.49
C ALA A 366 20.07 -2.70 -16.90
N ILE A 367 20.80 -2.85 -15.79
CA ILE A 367 20.93 -4.12 -15.06
C ILE A 367 19.59 -4.56 -14.49
N VAL A 368 18.88 -3.68 -13.78
CA VAL A 368 17.60 -4.04 -13.15
C VAL A 368 16.52 -4.34 -14.18
N THR A 369 16.44 -3.56 -15.26
CA THR A 369 15.49 -3.80 -16.35
C THR A 369 15.78 -5.11 -17.08
N LYS A 370 17.06 -5.45 -17.27
CA LYS A 370 17.45 -6.76 -17.79
C LYS A 370 17.12 -7.90 -16.82
N TYR A 371 17.39 -7.74 -15.54
CA TYR A 371 16.99 -8.69 -14.49
C TYR A 371 15.48 -8.98 -14.52
N ILE A 372 14.63 -7.94 -14.66
CA ILE A 372 13.16 -8.11 -14.73
C ILE A 372 12.71 -8.83 -16.01
N THR A 373 13.33 -8.50 -17.15
CA THR A 373 12.87 -8.99 -18.45
C THR A 373 13.41 -10.39 -18.79
N LYS A 374 14.62 -10.70 -18.33
CA LYS A 374 15.43 -11.86 -18.70
C LYS A 374 15.81 -12.79 -17.54
N GLY A 375 15.84 -12.27 -16.31
CA GLY A 375 16.19 -13.04 -15.11
C GLY A 375 17.67 -12.96 -14.72
N TRP A 376 17.98 -13.52 -13.56
CA TRP A 376 19.31 -13.44 -12.93
C TRP A 376 20.43 -14.08 -13.75
N LYS A 377 20.21 -15.26 -14.32
CA LYS A 377 21.25 -16.00 -15.07
C LYS A 377 21.84 -15.16 -16.21
N GLU A 378 21.00 -14.49 -16.99
CA GLU A 378 21.45 -13.63 -18.08
C GLU A 378 22.20 -12.40 -17.56
N VAL A 379 21.79 -11.83 -16.43
CA VAL A 379 22.49 -10.68 -15.83
C VAL A 379 23.86 -11.09 -15.30
N HIS A 380 23.93 -12.20 -14.56
CA HIS A 380 25.19 -12.71 -14.02
C HIS A 380 26.21 -12.96 -15.13
N GLU A 381 25.82 -13.64 -16.20
CA GLU A 381 26.71 -13.95 -17.33
C GLU A 381 27.23 -12.69 -18.04
N LEU A 382 26.36 -11.70 -18.25
CA LEU A 382 26.72 -10.47 -18.97
C LEU A 382 27.66 -9.54 -18.20
N TYR A 383 27.71 -9.66 -16.87
CA TYR A 383 28.45 -8.76 -16.00
C TYR A 383 29.57 -9.46 -15.21
N LYS A 384 29.77 -10.77 -15.38
CA LYS A 384 30.80 -11.56 -14.70
C LYS A 384 32.23 -11.06 -14.97
N GLU A 385 32.52 -10.66 -16.20
CA GLU A 385 33.87 -10.29 -16.66
C GLU A 385 34.01 -8.79 -16.98
N LYS A 386 32.97 -8.00 -16.69
CA LYS A 386 33.01 -6.55 -16.95
C LYS A 386 33.69 -5.81 -15.81
N ALA A 387 34.41 -4.74 -16.14
CA ALA A 387 34.81 -3.76 -15.15
C ALA A 387 33.56 -3.04 -14.64
N LEU A 388 33.27 -3.18 -13.34
CA LEU A 388 32.08 -2.63 -12.70
C LEU A 388 32.47 -1.45 -11.81
N THR A 389 31.60 -0.45 -11.74
CA THR A 389 31.70 0.56 -10.69
C THR A 389 31.31 -0.05 -9.34
N VAL A 390 31.78 0.56 -8.24
CA VAL A 390 31.45 0.13 -6.86
C VAL A 390 29.93 0.09 -6.63
N GLU A 391 29.18 1.03 -7.21
CA GLU A 391 27.71 1.07 -7.11
C GLU A 391 27.05 -0.10 -7.82
N THR A 392 27.55 -0.42 -9.02
CA THR A 392 27.04 -1.54 -9.82
C THR A 392 27.37 -2.89 -9.18
N GLU A 393 28.56 -3.03 -8.58
CA GLU A 393 28.95 -4.24 -7.86
C GLU A 393 28.03 -4.48 -6.64
N LYS A 394 27.76 -3.42 -5.85
CA LYS A 394 26.81 -3.49 -4.73
C LYS A 394 25.40 -3.91 -5.18
N LEU A 395 24.96 -3.37 -6.32
CA LEU A 395 23.68 -3.73 -6.92
C LEU A 395 23.63 -5.21 -7.33
N LEU A 396 24.69 -5.72 -7.98
CA LEU A 396 24.77 -7.12 -8.39
C LEU A 396 24.81 -8.06 -7.18
N LYS A 397 25.62 -7.75 -6.16
CA LYS A 397 25.66 -8.49 -4.88
C LYS A 397 24.27 -8.54 -4.21
N TYR A 398 23.53 -7.43 -4.22
CA TYR A 398 22.17 -7.40 -3.69
C TYR A 398 21.21 -8.33 -4.47
N LEU A 399 21.25 -8.29 -5.81
CA LEU A 399 20.40 -9.15 -6.65
C LEU A 399 20.77 -10.63 -6.47
N GLU A 400 22.05 -10.93 -6.33
CA GLU A 400 22.55 -12.27 -6.03
C GLU A 400 22.00 -12.77 -4.68
N ALA A 401 22.10 -11.97 -3.61
CA ALA A 401 21.55 -12.30 -2.30
C ALA A 401 20.05 -12.59 -2.34
N VAL A 402 19.28 -11.81 -3.11
CA VAL A 402 17.84 -12.03 -3.31
C VAL A 402 17.53 -13.33 -4.05
N GLU A 403 18.41 -13.83 -4.92
CA GLU A 403 18.25 -15.17 -5.51
C GLU A 403 18.73 -16.26 -4.56
N LYS A 404 19.87 -16.06 -3.90
CA LYS A 404 20.47 -17.01 -2.96
C LYS A 404 19.51 -17.38 -1.83
N VAL A 405 18.84 -16.38 -1.24
CA VAL A 405 17.88 -16.58 -0.15
C VAL A 405 16.70 -17.48 -0.55
N LYS A 406 16.35 -17.57 -1.84
CA LYS A 406 15.24 -18.43 -2.31
C LYS A 406 15.63 -19.89 -2.47
N HIS A 407 16.92 -20.20 -2.42
CA HIS A 407 17.43 -21.55 -2.65
C HIS A 407 17.98 -22.18 -1.36
N THR A 408 18.47 -21.37 -0.43
CA THR A 408 18.97 -21.87 0.85
C THR A 408 17.84 -22.30 1.80
N LYS A 409 18.14 -23.35 2.57
CA LYS A 409 17.32 -23.84 3.69
C LYS A 409 18.00 -23.59 5.04
N ASP A 410 19.25 -23.13 5.04
CA ASP A 410 19.99 -22.88 6.25
C ASP A 410 19.50 -21.58 6.92
N GLU A 411 19.21 -21.67 8.20
CA GLU A 411 18.67 -20.58 8.99
C GLU A 411 19.73 -19.48 9.22
N LEU A 412 20.97 -19.87 9.52
CA LEU A 412 22.05 -18.92 9.81
C LEU A 412 22.44 -18.14 8.56
N GLU A 413 22.51 -18.80 7.41
CA GLU A 413 22.73 -18.13 6.13
C GLU A 413 21.61 -17.13 5.80
N VAL A 414 20.35 -17.47 6.08
CA VAL A 414 19.22 -16.54 5.86
C VAL A 414 19.34 -15.31 6.77
N ILE A 415 19.69 -15.50 8.05
CA ILE A 415 19.90 -14.40 9.01
C ILE A 415 21.01 -13.48 8.52
N HIS A 416 22.16 -14.04 8.11
CA HIS A 416 23.28 -13.26 7.59
C HIS A 416 22.90 -12.45 6.35
N LEU A 417 22.16 -13.04 5.40
CA LEU A 417 21.67 -12.35 4.21
C LEU A 417 20.69 -11.21 4.56
N ILE A 418 19.87 -11.38 5.59
CA ILE A 418 18.96 -10.33 6.09
C ILE A 418 19.77 -9.16 6.65
N GLU A 419 20.77 -9.43 7.48
CA GLU A 419 21.59 -8.41 8.15
C GLU A 419 22.45 -7.63 7.15
N GLU A 420 23.14 -8.32 6.24
CA GLU A 420 24.05 -7.70 5.28
C GLU A 420 23.30 -6.88 4.21
N HIS A 421 22.24 -7.44 3.64
CA HIS A 421 21.54 -6.85 2.49
C HIS A 421 20.21 -6.18 2.83
N ARG A 422 19.83 -6.16 4.12
CA ARG A 422 18.56 -5.60 4.62
C ARG A 422 17.36 -6.19 3.90
N LEU A 423 17.36 -7.52 3.75
CA LEU A 423 16.25 -8.23 3.12
C LEU A 423 14.99 -8.15 4.00
N VAL A 424 13.84 -8.01 3.35
CA VAL A 424 12.54 -7.94 4.03
C VAL A 424 11.76 -9.25 3.87
N ARG A 425 10.67 -9.37 4.62
CA ARG A 425 9.76 -10.53 4.62
C ARG A 425 9.35 -11.00 3.23
N GLU A 426 9.10 -10.08 2.30
CA GLU A 426 8.66 -10.41 0.94
C GLU A 426 9.72 -11.11 0.07
N HIS A 427 11.00 -11.07 0.46
CA HIS A 427 12.08 -11.80 -0.23
C HIS A 427 12.20 -13.26 0.22
N LEU A 428 11.72 -13.58 1.42
CA LEU A 428 11.92 -14.87 2.05
C LEU A 428 10.87 -15.91 1.63
N LEU A 429 11.23 -17.18 1.75
CA LEU A 429 10.28 -18.28 1.58
C LEU A 429 9.39 -18.41 2.82
N THR A 430 8.20 -18.98 2.63
CA THR A 430 7.23 -19.22 3.71
C THR A 430 7.79 -20.12 4.82
N ASN A 431 8.73 -21.01 4.50
CA ASN A 431 9.39 -21.86 5.49
C ASN A 431 10.32 -21.07 6.41
N HIS A 432 11.06 -20.08 5.89
CA HIS A 432 11.94 -19.23 6.71
C HIS A 432 11.13 -18.45 7.74
N LEU A 433 9.90 -18.05 7.41
CA LEU A 433 8.98 -17.30 8.29
C LEU A 433 8.41 -18.13 9.46
N LYS A 434 8.79 -19.40 9.59
CA LYS A 434 8.47 -20.22 10.76
C LYS A 434 9.51 -20.07 11.88
N SER A 435 10.72 -19.64 11.57
CA SER A 435 11.82 -19.48 12.52
C SER A 435 11.66 -18.24 13.40
N LYS A 436 11.85 -18.39 14.72
CA LYS A 436 11.90 -17.26 15.68
C LYS A 436 13.09 -16.35 15.40
N GLU A 437 14.27 -16.92 15.14
CA GLU A 437 15.52 -16.16 14.95
C GLU A 437 15.50 -15.35 13.65
N VAL A 438 14.92 -15.89 12.57
CA VAL A 438 14.71 -15.13 11.32
C VAL A 438 13.80 -13.92 11.56
N TRP A 439 12.76 -14.04 12.38
CA TRP A 439 11.89 -12.91 12.70
C TRP A 439 12.58 -11.85 13.57
N LYS A 440 13.47 -12.25 14.49
CA LYS A 440 14.30 -11.31 15.25
C LYS A 440 15.24 -10.52 14.34
N ALA A 441 15.91 -11.18 13.38
CA ALA A 441 16.75 -10.52 12.39
C ALA A 441 15.94 -9.52 11.54
N LEU A 442 14.75 -9.92 11.09
CA LEU A 442 13.83 -9.04 10.35
C LEU A 442 13.37 -7.81 11.17
N LEU A 443 13.22 -7.95 12.49
CA LEU A 443 12.69 -6.90 13.38
C LEU A 443 13.62 -5.68 13.46
N GLN A 444 14.94 -5.88 13.35
CA GLN A 444 15.94 -4.84 13.50
C GLN A 444 15.71 -3.69 12.50
N GLU A 445 15.54 -4.00 11.23
CA GLU A 445 15.33 -3.03 10.15
C GLU A 445 13.88 -3.03 9.61
N MET A 446 12.92 -3.60 10.35
CA MET A 446 11.53 -3.73 9.90
C MET A 446 10.87 -2.35 9.66
N PRO A 447 10.29 -2.10 8.47
CA PRO A 447 9.51 -0.90 8.23
C PRO A 447 8.25 -0.83 9.12
N LEU A 448 7.90 0.36 9.62
CA LEU A 448 6.79 0.55 10.58
C LEU A 448 5.44 0.00 10.11
N THR A 449 5.09 0.15 8.83
CA THR A 449 3.85 -0.44 8.28
C THR A 449 3.86 -1.97 8.33
N ALA A 450 5.02 -2.59 8.13
CA ALA A 450 5.17 -4.04 8.23
C ALA A 450 5.14 -4.47 9.70
N LEU A 451 5.75 -3.69 10.60
CA LEU A 451 5.75 -3.90 12.04
C LEU A 451 4.31 -3.96 12.58
N LEU A 452 3.52 -2.91 12.35
CA LEU A 452 2.12 -2.81 12.81
C LEU A 452 1.27 -4.02 12.38
N ARG A 453 1.48 -4.50 11.15
CA ARG A 453 0.72 -5.63 10.59
C ARG A 453 1.14 -7.00 11.13
N ASN A 454 2.32 -7.12 11.72
CA ASN A 454 2.90 -8.40 12.14
C ASN A 454 3.05 -8.54 13.66
N LEU A 455 2.62 -7.56 14.48
CA LEU A 455 2.71 -7.63 15.95
C LEU A 455 2.15 -8.94 16.50
N GLY A 456 0.90 -9.28 16.16
CA GLY A 456 0.29 -10.54 16.61
C GLY A 456 1.03 -11.79 16.14
N LYS A 457 1.62 -11.77 14.94
CA LYS A 457 2.42 -12.89 14.41
C LYS A 457 3.73 -13.06 15.15
N MET A 458 4.42 -11.97 15.47
CA MET A 458 5.68 -12.01 16.21
C MET A 458 5.45 -12.40 17.68
N THR A 459 4.36 -11.93 18.31
CA THR A 459 3.98 -12.38 19.66
C THR A 459 3.58 -13.87 19.66
N ALA A 460 2.81 -14.34 18.69
CA ALA A 460 2.45 -15.76 18.57
C ALA A 460 3.67 -16.67 18.32
N ASN A 461 4.71 -16.15 17.66
CA ASN A 461 5.95 -16.86 17.39
C ASN A 461 7.00 -16.71 18.52
N SER A 462 6.62 -16.19 19.69
CA SER A 462 7.53 -15.98 20.82
C SER A 462 8.72 -15.04 20.50
N VAL A 463 8.60 -14.16 19.50
CA VAL A 463 9.60 -13.13 19.21
C VAL A 463 9.43 -11.95 20.17
N LEU A 464 8.17 -11.60 20.45
CA LEU A 464 7.80 -10.53 21.37
C LEU A 464 7.24 -11.16 22.65
N GLU A 465 8.13 -11.59 23.54
CA GLU A 465 7.77 -12.10 24.87
C GLU A 465 7.90 -10.99 25.92
N PRO A 466 7.03 -10.97 26.95
CA PRO A 466 7.08 -9.94 27.98
C PRO A 466 8.45 -9.88 28.67
N GLY A 467 9.01 -8.67 28.80
CA GLY A 467 10.32 -8.44 29.42
C GLY A 467 11.53 -8.60 28.49
N ASN A 468 11.34 -8.99 27.23
CA ASN A 468 12.42 -9.06 26.25
C ASN A 468 12.79 -7.68 25.68
N SER A 469 14.05 -7.52 25.26
CA SER A 469 14.55 -6.29 24.63
C SER A 469 13.86 -5.98 23.29
N GLU A 470 13.34 -6.99 22.58
CA GLU A 470 12.58 -6.80 21.35
C GLU A 470 11.27 -6.04 21.58
N VAL A 471 10.61 -6.22 22.73
CA VAL A 471 9.39 -5.47 23.09
C VAL A 471 9.74 -4.00 23.29
N SER A 472 10.80 -3.71 24.04
CA SER A 472 11.28 -2.33 24.24
C SER A 472 11.65 -1.65 22.92
N LEU A 473 12.33 -2.36 22.01
CA LEU A 473 12.65 -1.87 20.67
C LEU A 473 11.39 -1.53 19.86
N VAL A 474 10.36 -2.38 19.92
CA VAL A 474 9.07 -2.13 19.26
C VAL A 474 8.39 -0.90 19.86
N CYS A 475 8.32 -0.81 21.18
CA CYS A 475 7.73 0.33 21.89
C CYS A 475 8.45 1.64 21.56
N GLU A 476 9.79 1.65 21.50
CA GLU A 476 10.57 2.82 21.09
C GLU A 476 10.23 3.27 19.67
N LYS A 477 10.20 2.33 18.71
CA LYS A 477 9.82 2.61 17.32
C LYS A 477 8.40 3.15 17.19
N LEU A 478 7.44 2.59 17.93
CA LEU A 478 6.04 3.04 17.93
C LEU A 478 5.86 4.40 18.61
N CYS A 479 6.66 4.73 19.62
CA CYS A 479 6.58 6.01 20.32
C CYS A 479 7.33 7.15 19.62
N ASN A 480 8.13 6.85 18.60
CA ASN A 480 8.93 7.85 17.89
C ASN A 480 8.11 8.58 16.81
N GLU A 481 7.68 9.80 17.12
CA GLU A 481 6.87 10.62 16.23
C GLU A 481 7.57 10.90 14.88
N LYS A 482 8.87 11.22 14.88
CA LYS A 482 9.61 11.51 13.64
C LYS A 482 9.59 10.31 12.68
N LEU A 483 9.74 9.10 13.21
CA LEU A 483 9.68 7.87 12.42
C LEU A 483 8.26 7.61 11.90
N LEU A 484 7.23 7.78 12.75
CA LEU A 484 5.83 7.63 12.37
C LEU A 484 5.45 8.57 11.20
N LYS A 485 5.84 9.85 11.28
CA LYS A 485 5.59 10.85 10.22
C LYS A 485 6.36 10.53 8.94
N LYS A 486 7.65 10.18 9.06
CA LYS A 486 8.51 9.83 7.90
C LYS A 486 7.97 8.61 7.16
N ALA A 487 7.50 7.60 7.89
CA ALA A 487 6.87 6.40 7.34
C ALA A 487 5.40 6.61 6.93
N ARG A 488 4.83 7.80 7.19
CA ARG A 488 3.45 8.17 6.91
C ARG A 488 2.44 7.20 7.51
N ILE A 489 2.65 6.86 8.77
CA ILE A 489 1.70 6.07 9.54
C ILE A 489 0.48 6.93 9.85
N HIS A 490 -0.63 6.64 9.18
CA HIS A 490 -1.93 7.25 9.44
C HIS A 490 -2.52 6.78 10.79
N PRO A 491 -3.24 7.63 11.55
CA PRO A 491 -3.87 7.24 12.81
C PRO A 491 -4.77 6.02 12.71
N PHE A 492 -5.54 5.92 11.64
CA PHE A 492 -6.39 4.76 11.40
C PHE A 492 -5.61 3.44 11.24
N HIS A 493 -4.37 3.47 10.73
CA HIS A 493 -3.54 2.26 10.68
C HIS A 493 -3.18 1.79 12.10
N VAL A 494 -2.90 2.72 13.01
CA VAL A 494 -2.62 2.41 14.41
C VAL A 494 -3.87 1.90 15.10
N LEU A 495 -5.02 2.54 14.89
CA LEU A 495 -6.30 2.11 15.46
C LEU A 495 -6.65 0.67 15.03
N VAL A 496 -6.56 0.37 13.73
CA VAL A 496 -6.80 -0.99 13.22
C VAL A 496 -5.79 -1.99 13.80
N ALA A 497 -4.51 -1.61 13.91
CA ALA A 497 -3.48 -2.46 14.49
C ALA A 497 -3.72 -2.71 15.99
N LEU A 498 -4.13 -1.69 16.74
CA LEU A 498 -4.48 -1.76 18.16
C LEU A 498 -5.63 -2.73 18.39
N GLU A 499 -6.76 -2.51 17.71
CA GLU A 499 -7.94 -3.39 17.84
C GLU A 499 -7.60 -4.81 17.40
N THR A 500 -6.88 -4.98 16.28
CA THR A 500 -6.47 -6.31 15.82
C THR A 500 -5.52 -6.99 16.80
N TYR A 501 -4.59 -6.28 17.41
CA TYR A 501 -3.64 -6.86 18.36
C TYR A 501 -4.32 -7.24 19.67
N LYS A 502 -5.24 -6.40 20.15
CA LYS A 502 -6.02 -6.56 21.37
C LYS A 502 -6.93 -7.79 21.36
N THR A 503 -7.44 -8.22 20.21
CA THR A 503 -8.28 -9.43 20.11
C THR A 503 -7.53 -10.72 20.48
N GLY A 504 -6.20 -10.74 20.42
CA GLY A 504 -5.39 -11.92 20.74
C GLY A 504 -5.49 -13.07 19.73
N HIS A 505 -6.12 -12.86 18.58
CA HIS A 505 -6.23 -13.88 17.55
C HIS A 505 -6.41 -13.28 16.16
N GLY A 506 -5.97 -14.02 15.13
CA GLY A 506 -6.13 -13.62 13.75
C GLY A 506 -7.59 -13.72 13.30
N LEU A 507 -8.09 -12.71 12.57
CA LEU A 507 -9.40 -12.75 11.90
C LEU A 507 -9.54 -13.93 10.92
N ARG A 508 -8.40 -14.38 10.36
CA ARG A 508 -8.33 -15.51 9.44
C ARG A 508 -7.27 -16.50 9.96
N GLY A 509 -7.64 -17.77 10.05
CA GLY A 509 -6.75 -18.86 10.43
C GLY A 509 -6.79 -19.23 11.91
N LYS A 510 -5.76 -19.94 12.38
CA LYS A 510 -5.68 -20.52 13.73
C LYS A 510 -4.70 -19.78 14.66
N LEU A 511 -4.17 -18.64 14.22
CA LEU A 511 -3.14 -17.90 14.95
C LEU A 511 -3.75 -17.25 16.20
N LYS A 512 -3.15 -17.51 17.36
CA LYS A 512 -3.52 -16.94 18.66
C LYS A 512 -2.27 -16.41 19.35
N TRP A 513 -2.42 -15.35 20.13
CA TRP A 513 -1.36 -14.74 20.94
C TRP A 513 -1.98 -14.11 22.19
N ARG A 514 -1.13 -13.86 23.19
CA ARG A 514 -1.50 -13.04 24.34
C ARG A 514 -1.02 -11.61 24.08
N PRO A 515 -1.91 -10.60 24.03
CA PRO A 515 -1.49 -9.22 23.86
C PRO A 515 -0.54 -8.78 24.96
N ASP A 516 0.53 -8.07 24.59
CA ASP A 516 1.45 -7.44 25.52
C ASP A 516 0.98 -6.03 25.92
N GLU A 517 0.98 -5.74 27.23
CA GLU A 517 0.47 -4.49 27.78
C GLU A 517 1.32 -3.26 27.43
N GLU A 518 2.64 -3.42 27.28
CA GLU A 518 3.51 -2.30 26.89
C GLU A 518 3.27 -1.92 25.44
N ILE A 519 3.11 -2.92 24.56
CA ILE A 519 2.78 -2.69 23.15
C ILE A 519 1.42 -2.02 23.01
N LEU A 520 0.41 -2.43 23.79
CA LEU A 520 -0.92 -1.78 23.78
C LEU A 520 -0.84 -0.30 24.18
N LYS A 521 -0.10 0.01 25.25
CA LYS A 521 0.15 1.40 25.67
C LYS A 521 0.91 2.21 24.61
N ALA A 522 1.91 1.59 23.98
CA ALA A 522 2.69 2.24 22.92
C ALA A 522 1.83 2.54 21.68
N LEU A 523 0.91 1.65 21.30
CA LEU A 523 -0.04 1.86 20.20
C LEU A 523 -1.04 2.99 20.53
N ASP A 524 -1.56 3.04 21.75
CA ASP A 524 -2.44 4.13 22.19
C ASP A 524 -1.72 5.49 22.10
N ALA A 525 -0.50 5.59 22.63
CA ALA A 525 0.30 6.81 22.51
C ALA A 525 0.66 7.15 21.05
N ALA A 526 0.96 6.14 20.22
CA ALA A 526 1.28 6.33 18.81
C ALA A 526 0.09 6.89 18.03
N PHE A 527 -1.14 6.51 18.37
CA PHE A 527 -2.35 7.01 17.71
C PHE A 527 -2.40 8.54 17.73
N TYR A 528 -2.24 9.16 18.90
CA TYR A 528 -2.25 10.62 19.02
C TYR A 528 -1.06 11.28 18.30
N LYS A 529 0.14 10.71 18.42
CA LYS A 529 1.36 11.21 17.74
C LYS A 529 1.27 11.18 16.21
N THR A 530 0.39 10.35 15.64
CA THR A 530 0.25 10.29 14.18
C THR A 530 -0.55 11.45 13.58
N PHE A 531 -1.38 12.15 14.36
CA PHE A 531 -2.07 13.36 13.91
C PHE A 531 -1.12 14.55 13.77
N LYS A 532 -1.32 15.37 12.74
CA LYS A 532 -0.61 16.66 12.62
C LYS A 532 -1.27 17.60 13.63
N VAL A 533 -0.51 18.00 14.64
CA VAL A 533 -0.92 19.03 15.61
C VAL A 533 -0.73 20.39 14.97
#